data_AF-A0A1X1AWE6-F1
#
_entry.id   AF-A0A1X1AWE6-F1
#
_cell.length_a   1.000
_cell.length_b   1.000
_cell.length_c   1.000
_cell.angle_alpha   90.00
_cell.angle_beta   90.00
_cell.angle_gamma   90.00
#
_symmetry.space_group_name_H-M   'P 1'
#
loop_
_entity.id
_entity.type
_entity.pdbx_description
1 polymer ?
#
loop_
_entity_poly.entity_id
_entity_poly.type
_entity_poly.pdbx_seq_one_letter_code
_entity_poly.pdbx_strand_id
1 'polypeptide(L)'
;MTTAPVSTVTGAVFIATSLDGYIARTDGDIDWLLSRSQDIGESGYDAFIETTGAIAMGRGTYEIGTTFDEWPYTGRRVLVLSSRLDPHVDDRVTVHRSIDELLDAAAAENIHHLYADGGRLITSFLQRGLITELTITTIPVILGSGLPLFGDIDHDVSLELLRSTTLGQGITQSVYRVTD
;
A
#
# COMPACT_ATOMS: atom_id res chain seq x y z
N MET A 1 33.82 5.66 -3.36
CA MET A 1 32.36 5.73 -3.20
C MET A 1 31.85 4.30 -3.18
N THR A 2 31.58 3.78 -1.99
CA THR A 2 31.03 2.43 -1.80
C THR A 2 29.56 2.50 -2.16
N THR A 3 29.16 1.87 -3.26
CA THR A 3 27.75 1.61 -3.57
C THR A 3 27.20 0.76 -2.43
N ALA A 4 26.21 1.28 -1.69
CA ALA A 4 25.45 0.50 -0.74
C ALA A 4 24.87 -0.72 -1.47
N PRO A 5 24.79 -1.90 -0.82
CA PRO A 5 24.13 -3.05 -1.41
C PRO A 5 22.70 -2.65 -1.80
N VAL A 6 22.28 -2.99 -3.01
CA VAL A 6 20.88 -2.88 -3.43
C VAL A 6 20.09 -3.74 -2.45
N SER A 7 19.19 -3.11 -1.68
CA SER A 7 18.34 -3.84 -0.75
C SER A 7 17.54 -4.88 -1.53
N THR A 8 17.53 -6.13 -1.07
CA THR A 8 16.76 -7.23 -1.67
C THR A 8 15.27 -7.14 -1.35
N VAL A 9 14.87 -6.16 -0.54
CA VAL A 9 13.49 -5.95 -0.11
C VAL A 9 12.72 -5.22 -1.19
N THR A 10 11.65 -5.84 -1.68
CA THR A 10 10.72 -5.28 -2.65
C THR A 10 9.34 -5.08 -2.04
N GLY A 11 8.47 -4.36 -2.73
CA GLY A 11 7.09 -4.13 -2.33
C GLY A 11 6.09 -4.57 -3.39
N ALA A 12 4.94 -5.04 -2.95
CA ALA A 12 3.75 -5.19 -3.76
C ALA A 12 2.61 -4.34 -3.18
N VAL A 13 1.76 -3.84 -4.06
CA VAL A 13 0.63 -2.99 -3.71
C VAL A 13 -0.67 -3.76 -3.96
N PHE A 14 -1.60 -3.69 -3.01
CA PHE A 14 -2.97 -4.15 -3.18
C PHE A 14 -3.90 -3.07 -2.63
N ILE A 15 -4.53 -2.29 -3.50
CA ILE A 15 -5.23 -1.08 -3.07
C ILE A 15 -6.46 -0.79 -3.92
N ALA A 16 -7.49 -0.24 -3.28
CA ALA A 16 -8.67 0.26 -3.96
C ALA A 16 -8.55 1.76 -4.23
N THR A 17 -9.06 2.23 -5.36
CA THR A 17 -9.07 3.64 -5.75
C THR A 17 -10.41 4.02 -6.38
N SER A 18 -10.81 5.27 -6.26
CA SER A 18 -11.87 5.85 -7.08
C SER A 18 -11.45 5.89 -8.56
N LEU A 19 -12.42 6.09 -9.45
CA LEU A 19 -12.19 6.19 -10.90
C LEU A 19 -11.24 7.34 -11.26
N ASP A 20 -11.28 8.42 -10.48
CA ASP A 20 -10.42 9.59 -10.61
C ASP A 20 -9.13 9.54 -9.76
N GLY A 21 -8.77 8.37 -9.23
CA GLY A 21 -7.44 8.10 -8.68
C GLY A 21 -7.22 8.43 -7.21
N TYR A 22 -8.28 8.58 -6.42
CA TYR A 22 -8.21 8.88 -4.99
C TYR A 22 -8.45 7.64 -4.12
N ILE A 23 -7.65 7.49 -3.05
CA ILE A 23 -7.72 6.37 -2.10
C ILE A 23 -8.45 6.74 -0.80
N ALA A 24 -8.62 8.03 -0.54
CA ALA A 24 -9.36 8.56 0.59
C ALA A 24 -9.85 9.98 0.28
N ARG A 25 -10.82 10.46 1.06
CA ARG A 25 -11.21 11.87 1.07
C ARG A 25 -10.11 12.73 1.68
N THR A 26 -10.24 14.06 1.57
CA THR A 26 -9.23 15.01 2.09
C THR A 26 -9.04 14.92 3.60
N ASP A 27 -10.07 14.52 4.34
CA ASP A 27 -10.03 14.25 5.78
C ASP A 27 -9.55 12.83 6.13
N GLY A 28 -9.25 12.00 5.13
CA GLY A 28 -8.82 10.62 5.29
C GLY A 28 -9.95 9.59 5.27
N ASP A 29 -11.22 10.01 5.22
CA ASP A 29 -12.34 9.08 5.26
C ASP A 29 -12.40 8.19 3.99
N ILE A 30 -12.83 6.94 4.20
CA ILE A 30 -12.98 5.87 3.22
C ILE A 30 -14.41 5.30 3.20
N ASP A 31 -15.40 6.01 3.75
CA ASP A 31 -16.83 5.68 3.74
C ASP A 31 -17.34 5.19 2.37
N TRP A 32 -16.90 5.85 1.30
CA TRP A 32 -17.26 5.58 -0.08
C TRP A 32 -16.83 4.17 -0.54
N LEU A 33 -15.75 3.65 0.03
CA LEU A 33 -15.22 2.32 -0.20
C LEU A 33 -15.92 1.31 0.72
N LEU A 34 -16.01 1.61 2.02
CA LEU A 34 -16.61 0.71 3.02
C LEU A 34 -18.07 0.39 2.69
N SER A 35 -18.82 1.38 2.20
CA SER A 35 -20.22 1.22 1.77
C SER A 35 -20.40 0.27 0.58
N ARG A 36 -19.30 -0.15 -0.08
CA ARG A 36 -19.26 -1.02 -1.26
C ARG A 36 -18.44 -2.29 -1.05
N SER A 37 -18.00 -2.55 0.19
CA SER A 37 -17.19 -3.73 0.53
C SER A 37 -17.82 -5.05 0.04
N GLN A 38 -19.14 -5.20 0.18
CA GLN A 38 -19.88 -6.37 -0.29
C GLN A 38 -19.90 -6.49 -1.83
N ASP A 39 -19.85 -5.37 -2.55
CA ASP A 39 -19.88 -5.35 -4.01
C ASP A 39 -18.54 -5.83 -4.62
N ILE A 40 -17.44 -5.66 -3.90
CA ILE A 40 -16.11 -6.11 -4.32
C ILE A 40 -16.05 -7.64 -4.35
N GLY A 41 -16.68 -8.31 -3.38
CA GLY A 41 -16.65 -9.77 -3.25
C GLY A 41 -15.23 -10.32 -3.05
N GLU A 42 -14.94 -11.48 -3.65
CA GLU A 42 -13.61 -12.10 -3.60
C GLU A 42 -12.58 -11.30 -4.43
N SER A 43 -11.83 -10.44 -3.75
CA SER A 43 -10.81 -9.58 -4.37
C SER A 43 -9.45 -10.28 -4.55
N GLY A 44 -9.24 -11.42 -3.89
CA GLY A 44 -7.93 -12.09 -3.82
C GLY A 44 -7.00 -11.55 -2.72
N TYR A 45 -7.49 -10.68 -1.83
CA TYR A 45 -6.69 -10.10 -0.74
C TYR A 45 -6.03 -11.17 0.16
N ASP A 46 -6.77 -12.21 0.54
CA ASP A 46 -6.24 -13.28 1.39
C ASP A 46 -5.07 -14.00 0.72
N ALA A 47 -5.18 -14.31 -0.57
CA ALA A 47 -4.08 -14.90 -1.32
C ALA A 47 -2.89 -13.95 -1.45
N PHE A 48 -3.16 -12.66 -1.66
CA PHE A 48 -2.13 -11.62 -1.76
C PHE A 48 -1.35 -11.46 -0.46
N ILE A 49 -2.02 -11.30 0.69
CA ILE A 49 -1.33 -11.00 1.95
C ILE A 49 -0.42 -12.16 2.40
N GLU A 50 -0.75 -13.41 2.05
CA GLU A 50 0.12 -14.57 2.29
C GLU A 50 1.43 -14.54 1.48
N THR A 51 1.50 -13.78 0.38
CA THR A 51 2.75 -13.60 -0.37
C THR A 51 3.72 -12.60 0.26
N THR A 52 3.28 -11.88 1.31
CA THR A 52 4.04 -10.79 1.94
C THR A 52 4.48 -11.16 3.34
N GLY A 53 5.70 -10.78 3.71
CA GLY A 53 6.26 -11.05 5.04
C GLY A 53 5.87 -10.00 6.10
N ALA A 54 5.62 -8.77 5.67
CA ALA A 54 5.16 -7.67 6.53
C ALA A 54 4.37 -6.64 5.73
N ILE A 55 3.63 -5.80 6.45
CA ILE A 55 3.00 -4.60 5.92
C ILE A 55 3.89 -3.41 6.22
N ALA A 56 4.24 -2.65 5.20
CA ALA A 56 4.83 -1.33 5.32
C ALA A 56 3.74 -0.29 5.02
N MET A 57 3.53 0.67 5.92
CA MET A 57 2.51 1.71 5.72
C MET A 57 2.96 3.09 6.18
N GLY A 58 2.32 4.13 5.66
CA GLY A 58 2.47 5.49 6.19
C GLY A 58 1.61 5.75 7.43
N ARG A 59 1.89 6.86 8.13
CA ARG A 59 1.08 7.30 9.29
C ARG A 59 -0.43 7.36 9.02
N GLY A 60 -0.85 7.91 7.88
CA GLY A 60 -2.27 8.07 7.58
C GLY A 60 -3.01 6.72 7.50
N THR A 61 -2.42 5.73 6.83
CA THR A 61 -2.96 4.36 6.78
C THR A 61 -3.01 3.73 8.17
N TYR A 62 -1.96 3.91 8.99
CA TYR A 62 -1.96 3.45 10.38
C TYR A 62 -3.11 4.06 11.19
N GLU A 63 -3.29 5.39 11.11
CA GLU A 63 -4.35 6.12 11.81
C GLU A 63 -5.75 5.64 11.37
N ILE A 64 -5.94 5.33 10.09
CA ILE A 64 -7.19 4.72 9.62
C ILE A 64 -7.37 3.31 10.19
N GLY A 65 -6.32 2.50 10.20
CA GLY A 65 -6.33 1.17 10.81
C GLY A 65 -6.78 1.14 12.27
N THR A 66 -6.50 2.20 13.04
CA THR A 66 -6.91 2.29 14.46
C THR A 66 -8.39 2.68 14.66
N THR A 67 -9.09 3.09 13.60
CA THR A 67 -10.53 3.43 13.64
C THR A 67 -11.44 2.22 13.47
N PHE A 68 -10.92 1.09 13.00
CA PHE A 68 -11.69 -0.15 12.89
C PHE A 68 -11.93 -0.78 14.26
N ASP A 69 -13.07 -1.47 14.40
CA ASP A 69 -13.42 -2.20 15.62
C ASP A 69 -12.34 -3.24 15.99
N GLU A 70 -11.75 -3.90 14.99
CA GLU A 70 -10.64 -4.83 15.13
C GLU A 70 -9.46 -4.39 14.26
N TRP A 71 -8.25 -4.59 14.78
CA TRP A 71 -7.04 -4.31 14.02
C TRP A 71 -6.93 -5.24 12.81
N PRO A 72 -6.91 -4.70 11.56
CA PRO A 72 -7.02 -5.51 10.36
C PRO A 72 -5.79 -6.39 10.08
N TYR A 73 -4.66 -6.11 10.73
CA TYR A 73 -3.41 -6.83 10.53
C TYR A 73 -2.99 -7.65 11.76
N THR A 74 -3.98 -8.18 12.50
CA THR A 74 -3.72 -9.04 13.65
C THR A 74 -2.86 -10.24 13.27
N GLY A 75 -1.79 -10.49 14.04
CA GLY A 75 -0.82 -11.57 13.77
C GLY A 75 0.19 -11.30 12.67
N ARG A 76 0.18 -10.10 12.06
CA ARG A 76 1.14 -9.68 11.03
C ARG A 76 2.14 -8.66 11.56
N ARG A 77 3.35 -8.66 10.99
CA ARG A 77 4.37 -7.64 11.25
C ARG A 77 4.00 -6.34 10.50
N VAL A 78 3.95 -5.22 11.22
CA VAL A 78 3.62 -3.91 10.65
C VAL A 78 4.72 -2.89 10.93
N LEU A 79 5.24 -2.29 9.85
CA LEU A 79 6.27 -1.27 9.84
C LEU A 79 5.66 0.06 9.39
N VAL A 80 5.72 1.08 10.25
CA VAL A 80 5.10 2.39 9.98
C VAL A 80 6.18 3.43 9.70
N LEU A 81 6.16 4.01 8.50
CA LEU A 81 7.02 5.14 8.16
C LEU A 81 6.40 6.45 8.67
N SER A 82 7.04 7.08 9.66
CA SER A 82 6.56 8.35 10.20
C SER A 82 7.68 9.12 10.89
N SER A 83 7.76 10.42 10.62
CA SER A 83 8.65 11.35 11.35
C SER A 83 8.01 11.96 12.60
N ARG A 84 6.71 11.71 12.85
CA ARG A 84 5.95 12.38 13.92
C ARG A 84 5.29 11.45 14.94
N LEU A 85 5.08 10.18 14.61
CA LEU A 85 4.51 9.24 15.57
C LEU A 85 5.52 8.97 16.69
N ASP A 86 5.01 8.77 17.91
CA ASP A 86 5.79 8.23 19.00
C ASP A 86 6.26 6.80 18.62
N PRO A 87 7.54 6.44 18.80
CA PRO A 87 8.02 5.07 18.55
C PRO A 87 7.28 3.99 19.35
N HIS A 88 6.69 4.35 20.48
CA HIS A 88 5.94 3.48 21.39
C HIS A 88 4.44 3.78 21.36
N VAL A 89 3.93 4.36 20.26
CA VAL A 89 2.52 4.72 20.12
C VAL A 89 1.60 3.50 20.26
N ASP A 90 2.07 2.33 19.84
CA ASP A 90 1.27 1.11 19.75
C ASP A 90 2.19 -0.12 19.63
N ASP A 91 2.00 -1.10 20.52
CA ASP A 91 2.79 -2.35 20.55
C ASP A 91 2.55 -3.23 19.31
N ARG A 92 1.49 -2.98 18.54
CA ARG A 92 1.17 -3.72 17.30
C ARG A 92 2.08 -3.34 16.12
N VAL A 93 2.80 -2.21 16.20
CA VAL A 93 3.58 -1.68 15.07
C VAL A 93 5.00 -1.29 15.49
N THR A 94 5.90 -1.13 14.52
CA THR A 94 7.20 -0.49 14.73
C THR A 94 7.34 0.74 13.84
N VAL A 95 7.69 1.88 14.44
CA VAL A 95 7.82 3.14 13.72
C VAL A 95 9.27 3.33 13.24
N HIS A 96 9.44 3.60 11.95
CA HIS A 96 10.71 3.94 11.31
C HIS A 96 10.70 5.40 10.83
N ARG A 97 11.87 6.06 10.86
CA ARG A 97 12.01 7.48 10.50
C ARG A 97 12.39 7.69 9.05
N SER A 98 12.94 6.67 8.40
CA SER A 98 13.29 6.68 6.99
C SER A 98 12.90 5.37 6.31
N ILE A 99 12.82 5.40 4.98
CA ILE A 99 12.60 4.17 4.19
C ILE A 99 13.81 3.24 4.36
N ASP A 100 15.03 3.78 4.44
CA ASP A 100 16.23 2.94 4.61
C ASP A 100 16.19 2.16 5.93
N GLU A 101 15.84 2.81 7.04
CA GLU A 101 15.65 2.14 8.33
C GLU A 101 14.57 1.05 8.29
N LEU A 102 13.48 1.31 7.55
CA LEU A 102 12.39 0.35 7.38
C LEU A 102 12.86 -0.87 6.58
N LEU A 103 13.57 -0.65 5.47
CA LEU A 103 14.09 -1.73 4.63
C LEU A 103 15.18 -2.54 5.34
N ASP A 104 16.07 -1.88 6.09
CA ASP A 104 17.10 -2.54 6.90
C ASP A 104 16.48 -3.43 7.99
N ALA A 105 15.43 -2.94 8.66
CA ALA A 105 14.69 -3.71 9.65
C ALA A 105 13.99 -4.93 9.03
N ALA A 106 13.32 -4.74 7.89
CA ALA A 106 12.70 -5.85 7.15
C ALA A 106 13.76 -6.90 6.75
N ALA A 107 14.89 -6.48 6.19
CA ALA A 107 15.97 -7.38 5.79
C ALA A 107 16.56 -8.14 6.99
N ALA A 108 16.75 -7.48 8.15
CA ALA A 108 17.23 -8.10 9.37
C ALA A 108 16.27 -9.17 9.92
N GLU A 109 14.96 -8.99 9.68
CA GLU A 109 13.90 -9.97 9.99
C GLU A 109 13.73 -11.03 8.87
N ASN A 110 14.61 -11.05 7.85
CA ASN A 110 14.54 -11.92 6.68
C ASN A 110 13.24 -11.77 5.85
N ILE A 111 12.67 -10.57 5.87
CA ILE A 111 11.49 -10.18 5.09
C ILE A 111 11.96 -9.46 3.82
N HIS A 112 11.70 -10.06 2.66
CA HIS A 112 12.13 -9.53 1.36
C HIS A 112 10.98 -9.03 0.49
N HIS A 113 9.73 -9.22 0.91
CA HIS A 113 8.55 -8.81 0.15
C HIS A 113 7.52 -8.17 1.10
N LEU A 114 7.29 -6.88 0.89
CA LEU A 114 6.42 -6.04 1.72
C LEU A 114 5.09 -5.79 1.02
N TYR A 115 4.00 -5.84 1.76
CA TYR A 115 2.77 -5.15 1.35
C TYR A 115 2.96 -3.66 1.59
N ALA A 116 3.14 -2.87 0.53
CA ALA A 116 3.26 -1.41 0.62
C ALA A 116 1.87 -0.76 0.55
N ASP A 117 1.46 -0.11 1.63
CA ASP A 117 0.13 0.50 1.78
C ASP A 117 0.19 2.01 2.09
N GLY A 118 -0.74 2.75 1.50
CA GLY A 118 -0.83 4.21 1.59
C GLY A 118 -0.07 4.96 0.49
N GLY A 119 -0.77 5.89 -0.18
CA GLY A 119 -0.30 6.53 -1.41
C GLY A 119 1.07 7.22 -1.31
N ARG A 120 1.39 7.87 -0.19
CA ARG A 120 2.72 8.51 0.00
C ARG A 120 3.85 7.49 0.12
N LEU A 121 3.62 6.37 0.80
CA LEU A 121 4.61 5.30 0.90
C LEU A 121 4.79 4.63 -0.45
N ILE A 122 3.69 4.28 -1.11
CA ILE A 122 3.67 3.69 -2.46
C ILE A 122 4.44 4.57 -3.44
N THR A 123 4.16 5.88 -3.48
CA THR A 123 4.87 6.85 -4.33
C THR A 123 6.37 6.84 -4.04
N SER A 124 6.76 6.82 -2.76
CA SER A 124 8.18 6.82 -2.38
C SER A 124 8.88 5.50 -2.74
N PHE A 125 8.17 4.38 -2.73
CA PHE A 125 8.69 3.08 -3.16
C PHE A 125 8.83 3.03 -4.68
N LEU A 126 7.86 3.56 -5.43
CA LEU A 126 7.94 3.69 -6.89
C LEU A 126 9.12 4.57 -7.32
N GLN A 127 9.30 5.73 -6.70
CA GLN A 127 10.46 6.61 -6.94
C GLN A 127 11.82 5.91 -6.76
N ARG A 128 11.87 4.85 -5.95
CA ARG A 128 13.07 4.09 -5.67
C ARG A 128 13.17 2.78 -6.45
N GLY A 129 12.22 2.49 -7.34
CA GLY A 129 12.16 1.22 -8.08
C GLY A 129 11.93 0.00 -7.20
N LEU A 130 11.25 0.17 -6.05
CA LEU A 130 11.05 -0.91 -5.07
C LEU A 130 9.76 -1.71 -5.28
N ILE A 131 8.78 -1.16 -6.01
CA ILE A 131 7.52 -1.87 -6.29
C ILE A 131 7.70 -2.81 -7.48
N THR A 132 7.30 -4.07 -7.31
CA THR A 132 7.35 -5.10 -8.36
C THR A 132 5.97 -5.42 -8.94
N GLU A 133 4.92 -5.30 -8.14
CA GLU A 133 3.54 -5.61 -8.53
C GLU A 133 2.54 -4.60 -7.96
N LEU A 134 1.52 -4.26 -8.75
CA LEU A 134 0.39 -3.42 -8.36
C LEU A 134 -0.92 -4.15 -8.67
N THR A 135 -1.69 -4.50 -7.64
CA THR A 135 -3.10 -4.87 -7.76
C THR A 135 -3.96 -3.66 -7.42
N ILE A 136 -4.60 -3.08 -8.44
CA ILE A 136 -5.44 -1.89 -8.33
C ILE A 136 -6.90 -2.27 -8.54
N THR A 137 -7.73 -2.07 -7.52
CA THR A 137 -9.19 -2.23 -7.60
C THR A 137 -9.84 -0.86 -7.79
N THR A 138 -10.37 -0.60 -8.98
CA THR A 138 -11.05 0.66 -9.31
C THR A 138 -12.54 0.57 -9.00
N ILE A 139 -13.00 1.42 -8.10
CA ILE A 139 -14.40 1.56 -7.73
C ILE A 139 -15.06 2.59 -8.68
N PRO A 140 -16.25 2.31 -9.23
CA PRO A 140 -16.91 3.19 -10.19
C PRO A 140 -17.57 4.40 -9.51
N VAL A 141 -16.73 5.26 -8.92
CA VAL A 141 -17.11 6.52 -8.27
C VAL A 141 -16.08 7.59 -8.59
N ILE A 142 -16.53 8.84 -8.77
CA ILE A 142 -15.68 10.02 -8.91
C ILE A 142 -15.80 10.80 -7.60
N LEU A 143 -14.69 11.01 -6.89
CA LEU A 143 -14.70 11.80 -5.64
C LEU A 143 -14.53 13.30 -5.90
N GLY A 144 -13.90 13.67 -7.02
CA GLY A 144 -13.58 15.04 -7.41
C GLY A 144 -12.36 15.64 -6.69
N SER A 145 -12.10 15.19 -5.47
CA SER A 145 -10.94 15.58 -4.66
C SER A 145 -10.67 14.55 -3.57
N GLY A 146 -9.42 14.40 -3.16
CA GLY A 146 -9.05 13.49 -2.09
C GLY A 146 -7.54 13.34 -1.94
N LEU A 147 -7.13 12.30 -1.22
CA LEU A 147 -5.75 11.85 -1.15
C LEU A 147 -5.49 10.92 -2.35
N PRO A 148 -4.60 11.29 -3.28
CA PRO A 148 -4.37 10.51 -4.50
C PRO A 148 -3.58 9.22 -4.18
N LEU A 149 -3.78 8.19 -5.00
CA LEU A 149 -3.00 6.96 -4.95
C LEU A 149 -1.51 7.24 -5.21
N PHE A 150 -1.24 8.00 -6.28
CA PHE A 150 0.12 8.36 -6.69
C PHE A 150 0.32 9.87 -6.52
N GLY A 151 1.46 10.25 -5.94
CA GLY A 151 1.97 11.62 -5.96
C GLY A 151 2.94 11.82 -7.12
N ASP A 152 3.79 12.85 -7.00
CA ASP A 152 4.80 13.15 -8.00
C ASP A 152 5.90 12.07 -8.04
N ILE A 153 6.22 11.58 -9.24
CA ILE A 153 7.35 10.69 -9.53
C ILE A 153 8.19 11.39 -10.59
N ASP A 154 9.52 11.37 -10.45
CA ASP A 154 10.45 12.12 -11.30
C ASP A 154 10.85 11.39 -12.60
N HIS A 155 10.23 10.24 -12.87
CA HIS A 155 10.41 9.42 -14.06
C HIS A 155 9.12 8.64 -14.37
N ASP A 156 9.01 8.17 -15.61
CA ASP A 156 7.93 7.27 -16.01
C ASP A 156 8.14 5.87 -15.42
N VAL A 157 7.07 5.27 -14.88
CA VAL A 157 7.07 3.88 -14.43
C VAL A 157 6.33 3.03 -15.46
N SER A 158 7.05 2.18 -16.17
CA SER A 158 6.46 1.27 -17.16
C SER A 158 5.75 0.10 -16.49
N LEU A 159 4.57 -0.26 -16.99
CA LEU A 159 3.72 -1.30 -16.43
C LEU A 159 3.29 -2.31 -17.50
N GLU A 160 3.39 -3.58 -17.19
CA GLU A 160 2.82 -4.68 -17.95
C GLU A 160 1.51 -5.13 -17.28
N LEU A 161 0.38 -5.06 -17.99
CA LEU A 161 -0.88 -5.62 -17.50
C LEU A 161 -0.81 -7.15 -17.54
N LEU A 162 -0.88 -7.78 -16.37
CA LEU A 162 -0.90 -9.24 -16.24
C LEU A 162 -2.32 -9.80 -16.26
N ARG A 163 -3.25 -9.12 -15.59
CA ARG A 163 -4.65 -9.56 -15.46
C ARG A 163 -5.55 -8.35 -15.30
N SER A 164 -6.72 -8.38 -15.95
CA SER A 164 -7.82 -7.44 -15.68
C SER A 164 -9.10 -8.24 -15.48
N THR A 165 -9.85 -7.96 -14.43
CA THR A 165 -11.09 -8.67 -14.09
C THR A 165 -12.17 -7.66 -13.71
N THR A 166 -13.41 -7.94 -14.09
CA THR A 166 -14.58 -7.20 -13.58
C THR A 166 -15.13 -7.99 -12.40
N LEU A 167 -15.20 -7.32 -11.25
CA LEU A 167 -15.83 -7.83 -10.03
C LEU A 167 -17.32 -7.39 -10.02
N GLY A 168 -18.01 -7.53 -8.89
CA GLY A 168 -19.40 -7.11 -8.76
C GLY A 168 -19.60 -5.62 -9.06
N GLN A 169 -20.80 -5.27 -9.54
CA GLN A 169 -21.26 -3.88 -9.66
C GLN A 169 -20.38 -2.94 -10.50
N GLY A 170 -19.68 -3.49 -11.50
CA GLY A 170 -18.84 -2.71 -12.42
C GLY A 170 -17.50 -2.28 -11.83
N ILE A 171 -17.12 -2.83 -10.68
CA ILE A 171 -15.78 -2.68 -10.11
C ILE A 171 -14.79 -3.44 -11.00
N THR A 172 -13.64 -2.83 -11.28
CA THR A 172 -12.57 -3.51 -12.02
C THR A 172 -11.36 -3.72 -11.13
N GLN A 173 -10.63 -4.81 -11.35
CA GLN A 173 -9.36 -5.06 -10.72
C GLN A 173 -8.33 -5.38 -11.79
N SER A 174 -7.22 -4.65 -11.76
CA SER A 174 -6.10 -4.83 -12.67
C SER A 174 -4.83 -5.15 -11.88
N VAL A 175 -4.12 -6.18 -12.33
CA VAL A 175 -2.83 -6.60 -11.79
C VAL A 175 -1.76 -6.24 -12.80
N TYR A 176 -0.78 -5.45 -12.37
CA TYR A 176 0.33 -4.98 -13.18
C TYR A 176 1.66 -5.43 -12.59
N ARG A 177 2.62 -5.76 -13.46
CA ARG A 177 4.03 -5.85 -13.12
C ARG A 177 4.71 -4.53 -13.46
N VAL A 178 5.60 -4.06 -12.59
CA VAL A 178 6.51 -2.95 -12.92
C VAL A 178 7.64 -3.49 -13.79
N THR A 179 7.89 -2.83 -14.92
CA THR A 179 8.93 -3.21 -15.88
C THR A 179 9.98 -2.12 -16.00
N ASP A 180 11.24 -2.52 -16.17
CA ASP A 180 12.37 -1.63 -16.47
C ASP A 180 12.26 -0.97 -17.86
#